data_AF-A0A850AAA2-F1
#
_entry.id   AF-A0A850AAA2-F1
#
_cell.length_a   1.000
_cell.length_b   1.000
_cell.length_c   1.000
_cell.angle_alpha   90.00
_cell.angle_beta   90.00
_cell.angle_gamma   90.00
#
_symmetry.space_group_name_H-M   'P 1'
#
loop_
_entity.id
_entity.type
_entity.pdbx_description
1 polymer ?
#
loop_
_entity_poly.entity_id
_entity_poly.type
_entity_poly.pdbx_seq_one_letter_code
_entity_poly.pdbx_strand_id
1 'polypeptide(L)'
;MFSKRVTADGRPISPADVLPSGGQQLFASFDFSGMRKGTAWRQTWAVNGQPIVDQEGKWEDAASGRKALVIANQRGLPDGEYHLILTVRNSIVAQGRVQVGHRVDDTDSEISGQVIDAETNRGIAGALVIALKPEVRAQDFVRLQRQDMAFTSVRTDASGNFTFPKQLPKGAAYSMVVVARGYRDMVIESALRVSATAPEHAQINPIPMQQE
;
A
#
# COMPACT_ATOMS: atom_id res chain seq x y z
N MET A 1 15.07 -16.36 2.41
CA MET A 1 15.10 -14.99 1.82
C MET A 1 14.24 -14.98 0.58
N PHE A 2 13.59 -13.86 0.27
CA PHE A 2 12.75 -13.72 -0.92
C PHE A 2 13.36 -12.76 -1.94
N SER A 3 13.15 -13.02 -3.23
CA SER A 3 13.67 -12.18 -4.32
C SER A 3 12.91 -12.39 -5.63
N LYS A 4 13.06 -11.46 -6.57
CA LYS A 4 12.51 -11.58 -7.93
C LYS A 4 13.36 -12.43 -8.87
N ARG A 5 14.63 -12.65 -8.51
CA ARG A 5 15.62 -13.37 -9.34
C ARG A 5 16.62 -14.07 -8.45
N VAL A 6 17.15 -15.18 -8.96
CA VAL A 6 18.26 -15.91 -8.34
C VAL A 6 19.39 -16.12 -9.35
N THR A 7 20.60 -16.34 -8.86
CA THR A 7 21.71 -16.90 -9.65
C THR A 7 21.44 -18.36 -10.01
N ALA A 8 22.24 -18.95 -10.90
CA ALA A 8 22.10 -20.35 -11.30
C ALA A 8 22.24 -21.36 -10.13
N ASP A 9 23.03 -21.03 -9.11
CA ASP A 9 23.20 -21.80 -7.87
C ASP A 9 22.15 -21.45 -6.79
N GLY A 10 21.12 -20.67 -7.15
CA GLY A 10 19.97 -20.39 -6.28
C GLY A 10 20.18 -19.27 -5.26
N ARG A 11 21.23 -18.43 -5.38
CA ARG A 11 21.41 -17.27 -4.50
C ARG A 11 20.45 -16.15 -4.88
N PRO A 12 19.76 -15.52 -3.92
CA PRO A 12 18.86 -14.42 -4.22
C PRO A 12 19.63 -13.20 -4.72
N ILE A 13 19.12 -12.55 -5.77
CA ILE A 13 19.63 -11.27 -6.27
C ILE A 13 18.73 -10.16 -5.73
N SER A 14 19.31 -9.23 -4.97
CA SER A 14 18.59 -8.13 -4.30
C SER A 14 17.41 -8.63 -3.45
N PRO A 15 17.65 -9.49 -2.45
CA PRO A 15 16.57 -9.96 -1.58
C PRO A 15 15.98 -8.80 -0.78
N ALA A 16 14.67 -8.88 -0.53
CA ALA A 16 13.95 -7.89 0.26
C ALA A 16 12.73 -8.52 0.93
N ASP A 17 12.28 -7.91 2.03
CA ASP A 17 11.05 -8.28 2.72
C ASP A 17 9.80 -7.66 2.06
N VAL A 18 10.02 -6.69 1.16
CA VAL A 18 9.00 -6.05 0.31
C VAL A 18 9.50 -6.03 -1.14
N LEU A 19 8.67 -6.51 -2.06
CA LEU A 19 8.93 -6.56 -3.50
C LEU A 19 7.86 -5.75 -4.24
N PRO A 20 8.19 -5.07 -5.34
CA PRO A 20 7.21 -4.28 -6.08
C PRO A 20 6.14 -5.16 -6.74
N SER A 21 4.95 -4.58 -6.94
CA SER A 21 3.82 -5.18 -7.65
C SER A 21 4.16 -5.55 -9.10
N GLY A 22 3.36 -6.45 -9.68
CA GLY A 22 3.44 -6.81 -11.10
C GLY A 22 4.61 -7.72 -11.48
N GLY A 23 5.43 -8.14 -10.50
CA GLY A 23 6.44 -9.18 -10.71
C GLY A 23 5.79 -10.50 -11.11
N GLN A 24 6.34 -11.21 -12.11
CA GLN A 24 5.78 -12.48 -12.58
C GLN A 24 6.29 -13.70 -11.81
N GLN A 25 7.38 -13.55 -11.05
CA GLN A 25 8.03 -14.64 -10.33
C GLN A 25 8.44 -14.20 -8.93
N LEU A 26 8.30 -15.11 -7.97
CA LEU A 26 8.78 -14.95 -6.62
C LEU A 26 9.61 -16.17 -6.25
N PHE A 27 10.87 -15.92 -5.86
CA PHE A 27 11.79 -16.95 -5.41
C PHE A 27 11.93 -16.91 -3.89
N ALA A 28 11.91 -18.09 -3.26
CA ALA A 28 12.37 -18.28 -1.89
C ALA A 28 13.67 -19.10 -1.91
N SER A 29 14.76 -18.50 -1.45
CA SER A 29 16.05 -19.17 -1.30
C SER A 29 16.35 -19.47 0.17
N PHE A 30 16.83 -20.67 0.43
CA PHE A 30 17.24 -21.13 1.75
C PHE A 30 18.43 -22.07 1.68
N ASP A 31 19.25 -22.02 2.72
CA ASP A 31 20.31 -23.00 2.94
C ASP A 31 19.74 -24.18 3.74
N PHE A 32 20.25 -25.37 3.47
CA PHE A 32 19.84 -26.59 4.14
C PHE A 32 21.08 -27.44 4.47
N SER A 33 20.94 -28.29 5.48
CA SER A 33 21.97 -29.25 5.90
C SER A 33 21.34 -30.46 6.58
N GLY A 34 21.98 -31.61 6.50
CA GLY A 34 21.53 -32.85 7.14
C GLY A 34 20.35 -33.55 6.46
N MET A 35 19.95 -33.11 5.25
CA MET A 35 18.89 -33.77 4.50
C MET A 35 19.37 -35.13 3.95
N ARG A 36 18.47 -36.13 3.91
CA ARG A 36 18.77 -37.44 3.32
C ARG A 36 17.91 -37.65 2.08
N LYS A 37 18.49 -38.24 1.03
CA LYS A 37 17.72 -38.63 -0.16
C LYS A 37 16.54 -39.52 0.23
N GLY A 38 15.38 -39.30 -0.41
CA GLY A 38 14.14 -39.99 -0.10
C GLY A 38 13.36 -39.44 1.09
N THR A 39 13.88 -38.46 1.84
CA THR A 39 13.17 -37.86 2.99
C THR A 39 11.92 -37.13 2.52
N ALA A 40 10.77 -37.46 3.11
CA ALA A 40 9.51 -36.76 2.83
C ALA A 40 9.58 -35.30 3.31
N TRP A 41 9.25 -34.38 2.42
CA TRP A 41 9.15 -32.94 2.69
C TRP A 41 7.98 -32.33 1.92
N ARG A 42 7.49 -31.19 2.38
CA ARG A 42 6.39 -30.47 1.74
C ARG A 42 6.63 -28.97 1.75
N GLN A 43 6.23 -28.31 0.66
CA GLN A 43 6.15 -26.86 0.54
C GLN A 43 4.69 -26.42 0.49
N THR A 44 4.35 -25.42 1.29
CA THR A 44 3.03 -24.79 1.25
C THR A 44 3.22 -23.28 1.10
N TRP A 45 2.72 -22.74 0.00
CA TRP A 45 2.68 -21.30 -0.25
C TRP A 45 1.25 -20.79 -0.06
N ALA A 46 1.12 -19.67 0.63
CA ALA A 46 -0.15 -18.96 0.77
C ALA A 46 0.02 -17.48 0.39
N VAL A 47 -1.05 -16.87 -0.12
CA VAL A 47 -1.17 -15.42 -0.29
C VAL A 47 -2.32 -14.94 0.59
N ASN A 48 -2.07 -13.95 1.46
CA ASN A 48 -3.07 -13.42 2.41
C ASN A 48 -3.79 -14.53 3.21
N GLY A 49 -3.05 -15.55 3.64
CA GLY A 49 -3.58 -16.70 4.39
C GLY A 49 -4.30 -17.76 3.55
N GLN A 50 -4.53 -17.54 2.25
CA GLN A 50 -5.12 -18.53 1.36
C GLN A 50 -4.03 -19.38 0.66
N PRO A 51 -4.01 -20.70 0.82
CA PRO A 51 -3.05 -21.57 0.14
C PRO A 51 -3.18 -21.49 -1.38
N ILE A 52 -2.06 -21.30 -2.08
CA ILE A 52 -1.97 -21.26 -3.56
C ILE A 52 -1.13 -22.40 -4.14
N VAL A 53 -0.23 -22.97 -3.34
CA VAL A 53 0.54 -24.17 -3.68
C VAL A 53 0.63 -25.02 -2.42
N ASP A 54 0.33 -26.30 -2.54
CA ASP A 54 0.63 -27.30 -1.52
C ASP A 54 1.18 -28.55 -2.20
N GLN A 55 2.46 -28.82 -2.01
CA GLN A 55 3.16 -29.89 -2.72
C GLN A 55 4.05 -30.68 -1.77
N GLU A 56 3.81 -32.00 -1.75
CA GLU A 56 4.66 -32.98 -1.09
C GLU A 56 5.63 -33.62 -2.08
N GLY A 57 6.81 -34.00 -1.59
CA GLY A 57 7.80 -34.71 -2.37
C GLY A 57 8.80 -35.47 -1.52
N LYS A 58 9.71 -36.15 -2.20
CA LYS A 58 10.90 -36.74 -1.60
C LYS A 58 12.10 -35.85 -1.89
N TRP A 59 12.99 -35.73 -0.92
CA TRP A 59 14.23 -34.98 -1.07
C TRP A 59 15.17 -35.72 -2.01
N GLU A 60 15.59 -35.10 -3.11
CA GLU A 60 16.50 -35.73 -4.09
C GLU A 60 17.85 -35.01 -4.22
N ASP A 61 17.98 -33.81 -3.63
CA ASP A 61 19.22 -33.04 -3.65
C ASP A 61 20.29 -33.60 -2.69
N ALA A 62 21.43 -32.91 -2.66
CA ALA A 62 22.51 -33.20 -1.73
C ALA A 62 22.07 -33.11 -0.25
N ALA A 63 22.94 -33.56 0.65
CA ALA A 63 22.67 -33.48 2.09
C ALA A 63 22.79 -32.07 2.67
N SER A 64 23.53 -31.19 1.99
CA SER A 64 23.66 -29.78 2.35
C SER A 64 23.84 -28.93 1.10
N GLY A 65 23.48 -27.65 1.19
CA GLY A 65 23.59 -26.71 0.09
C GLY A 65 22.52 -25.62 0.15
N ARG A 66 22.24 -25.02 -0.99
CA ARG A 66 21.20 -24.01 -1.18
C ARG A 66 20.15 -24.53 -2.15
N LYS A 67 18.88 -24.22 -1.87
CA LYS A 67 17.77 -24.45 -2.78
C LYS A 67 16.99 -23.16 -2.98
N ALA A 68 16.50 -22.96 -4.19
CA ALA A 68 15.53 -21.93 -4.52
C ALA A 68 14.22 -22.60 -4.97
N LEU A 69 13.11 -22.15 -4.40
CA LEU A 69 11.76 -22.50 -4.85
C LEU A 69 11.16 -21.28 -5.56
N VAL A 70 10.28 -21.51 -6.52
CA VAL A 70 9.67 -20.43 -7.31
C VAL A 70 8.18 -20.66 -7.46
N ILE A 71 7.42 -19.58 -7.34
CA ILE A 71 6.06 -19.47 -7.86
C ILE A 71 6.06 -18.46 -9.01
N ALA A 72 5.23 -18.71 -10.02
CA ALA A 72 5.15 -17.86 -11.20
C ALA A 72 3.72 -17.69 -11.71
N ASN A 73 3.39 -16.50 -12.19
CA ASN A 73 2.14 -16.18 -12.86
C ASN A 73 2.43 -15.25 -14.05
N GLN A 74 2.01 -15.66 -15.25
CA GLN A 74 2.24 -14.88 -16.48
C GLN A 74 1.53 -13.52 -16.45
N ARG A 75 0.40 -13.42 -15.75
CA ARG A 75 -0.36 -12.17 -15.59
C ARG A 75 0.21 -11.26 -14.50
N GLY A 76 1.28 -11.67 -13.83
CA GLY A 76 1.79 -11.03 -12.63
C GLY A 76 1.28 -11.73 -11.36
N LEU A 77 2.11 -11.75 -10.33
CA LEU A 77 1.72 -12.19 -9.00
C LEU A 77 0.78 -11.15 -8.39
N PRO A 78 -0.38 -11.56 -7.84
CA PRO A 78 -1.22 -10.66 -7.06
C PRO A 78 -0.46 -10.02 -5.92
N ASP A 79 -0.79 -8.77 -5.61
CA ASP A 79 -0.28 -8.10 -4.42
C ASP A 79 -0.83 -8.77 -3.15
N GLY A 80 -0.01 -8.85 -2.12
CA GLY A 80 -0.35 -9.51 -0.87
C GLY A 80 0.85 -10.01 -0.07
N GLU A 81 0.58 -10.47 1.15
CA GLU A 81 1.57 -11.15 1.97
C GLU A 81 1.68 -12.61 1.52
N TYR A 82 2.84 -12.98 0.99
CA TYR A 82 3.17 -14.35 0.65
C TYR A 82 3.84 -15.01 1.85
N HIS A 83 3.38 -16.22 2.19
CA HIS A 83 3.93 -17.05 3.26
C HIS A 83 4.34 -18.40 2.70
N LEU A 84 5.61 -18.75 2.86
CA LEU A 84 6.12 -20.10 2.60
C LEU A 84 6.30 -20.84 3.93
N ILE A 85 5.76 -22.04 4.01
CA ILE A 85 6.01 -23.02 5.08
C ILE A 85 6.66 -24.26 4.47
N LEU A 86 7.80 -24.67 5.03
CA LEU A 86 8.47 -25.91 4.69
C LEU A 86 8.36 -26.90 5.84
N THR A 87 7.91 -28.11 5.53
CA THR A 87 7.80 -29.19 6.51
C THR A 87 8.63 -30.40 6.09
N VAL A 88 9.23 -31.08 7.07
CA VAL A 88 9.92 -32.36 6.90
C VAL A 88 9.37 -33.29 7.97
N ARG A 89 8.92 -34.49 7.58
CA ARG A 89 8.27 -35.45 8.51
C ARG A 89 7.18 -34.77 9.37
N ASN A 90 6.34 -33.97 8.72
CA ASN A 90 5.23 -33.23 9.32
C ASN A 90 5.62 -32.17 10.37
N SER A 91 6.91 -31.85 10.51
CA SER A 91 7.39 -30.77 11.39
C SER A 91 7.79 -29.56 10.54
N ILE A 92 7.39 -28.36 10.95
CA ILE A 92 7.83 -27.12 10.31
C ILE A 92 9.34 -26.96 10.56
N VAL A 93 10.13 -26.94 9.50
CA VAL A 93 11.60 -26.77 9.57
C VAL A 93 12.04 -25.38 9.15
N ALA A 94 11.24 -24.70 8.33
CA ALA A 94 11.48 -23.33 7.93
C ALA A 94 10.17 -22.65 7.53
N GLN A 95 10.13 -21.34 7.70
CA GLN A 95 9.08 -20.50 7.16
C GLN A 95 9.61 -19.11 6.86
N GLY A 96 8.92 -18.39 5.98
CA GLY A 96 9.26 -17.00 5.68
C GLY A 96 8.07 -16.26 5.07
N ARG A 97 8.05 -14.95 5.25
CA ARG A 97 7.05 -14.06 4.66
C ARG A 97 7.72 -12.99 3.80
N VAL A 98 7.00 -12.52 2.79
CA VAL A 98 7.37 -11.38 1.97
C VAL A 98 6.11 -10.66 1.51
N GLN A 99 6.17 -9.34 1.48
CA GLN A 99 5.13 -8.54 0.86
C GLN A 99 5.43 -8.39 -0.64
N VAL A 100 4.48 -8.75 -1.50
CA VAL A 100 4.49 -8.37 -2.91
C VAL A 100 3.51 -7.21 -3.09
N GLY A 101 3.96 -6.17 -3.76
CA GLY A 101 3.27 -4.90 -3.80
C GLY A 101 3.27 -4.19 -2.45
N HIS A 102 2.30 -3.33 -2.24
CA HIS A 102 2.18 -2.58 -0.99
C HIS A 102 1.54 -3.47 0.09
N ARG A 103 1.95 -3.27 1.35
CA ARG A 103 1.24 -3.84 2.50
C ARG A 103 -0.22 -3.41 2.38
N VAL A 104 -1.17 -4.27 2.74
CA VAL A 104 -2.60 -3.93 2.73
C VAL A 104 -2.89 -2.67 3.59
N ASP A 105 -1.99 -2.30 4.50
CA ASP A 105 -2.04 -1.06 5.29
C ASP A 105 -1.30 0.15 4.67
N ASP A 106 -0.58 0.00 3.56
CA ASP A 106 0.33 1.00 2.97
C ASP A 106 -0.20 1.60 1.66
N THR A 107 -1.49 1.37 1.35
CA THR A 107 -2.22 2.05 0.27
C THR A 107 -2.37 3.53 0.58
N ASP A 108 -2.11 4.41 -0.38
CA ASP A 108 -2.59 5.79 -0.32
C ASP A 108 -4.09 5.79 0.08
N SER A 109 -4.52 6.65 1.00
CA SER A 109 -5.93 6.71 1.41
C SER A 109 -6.76 7.50 0.39
N GLU A 110 -7.88 6.94 -0.05
CA GLU A 110 -8.93 7.71 -0.70
C GLU A 110 -9.60 8.60 0.36
N ILE A 111 -9.58 9.91 0.12
CA ILE A 111 -10.08 10.88 1.07
C ILE A 111 -11.35 11.51 0.53
N SER A 112 -12.42 11.41 1.33
CA SER A 112 -13.72 12.01 1.06
C SER A 112 -14.15 12.91 2.20
N GLY A 113 -15.01 13.88 1.89
CA GLY A 113 -15.42 14.92 2.83
C GLY A 113 -16.69 15.62 2.38
N GLN A 114 -17.13 16.56 3.20
CA GLN A 114 -18.21 17.47 2.87
C GLN A 114 -17.80 18.90 3.24
N VAL A 115 -18.14 19.87 2.41
CA VAL A 115 -18.01 21.30 2.73
C VAL A 115 -19.40 21.83 3.04
N ILE A 116 -19.54 22.48 4.19
CA ILE A 116 -20.83 22.98 4.69
C ILE A 116 -20.74 24.45 5.05
N ASP A 117 -21.87 25.14 4.98
CA ASP A 117 -22.06 26.46 5.56
C ASP A 117 -22.11 26.35 7.08
N ALA A 118 -21.30 27.13 7.78
CA ALA A 118 -21.11 27.03 9.22
C ALA A 118 -22.35 27.39 10.05
N GLU A 119 -23.27 28.20 9.51
CA GLU A 119 -24.48 28.64 10.23
C GLU A 119 -25.65 27.68 9.98
N THR A 120 -25.82 27.26 8.73
CA THR A 120 -26.99 26.50 8.28
C THR A 120 -26.75 24.99 8.22
N ASN A 121 -25.49 24.55 8.32
CA ASN A 121 -25.05 23.17 8.07
C ASN A 121 -25.43 22.63 6.68
N ARG A 122 -25.75 23.51 5.72
CA ARG A 122 -26.08 23.10 4.36
C ARG A 122 -24.81 22.88 3.55
N GLY A 123 -24.82 21.86 2.70
CA GLY A 123 -23.72 21.59 1.77
C GLY A 123 -23.46 22.75 0.82
N ILE A 124 -22.18 23.07 0.61
CA ILE A 124 -21.75 24.14 -0.31
C ILE A 124 -21.35 23.50 -1.63
N ALA A 125 -22.17 23.73 -2.66
CA ALA A 125 -21.92 23.21 -4.00
C ALA A 125 -20.83 23.99 -4.75
N GLY A 126 -20.00 23.28 -5.53
CA GLY A 126 -18.98 23.88 -6.39
C GLY A 126 -17.75 24.46 -5.65
N ALA A 127 -17.65 24.27 -4.34
CA ALA A 127 -16.47 24.62 -3.55
C ALA A 127 -15.25 23.85 -4.07
N LEU A 128 -14.14 24.55 -4.29
CA LEU A 128 -12.88 23.96 -4.70
C LEU A 128 -12.11 23.54 -3.44
N VAL A 129 -11.86 22.24 -3.32
CA VAL A 129 -11.06 21.64 -2.24
C VAL A 129 -9.72 21.23 -2.82
N ILE A 130 -8.62 21.67 -2.18
CA ILE A 130 -7.26 21.47 -2.66
C ILE A 130 -6.45 20.83 -1.53
N ALA A 131 -5.81 19.69 -1.81
CA ALA A 131 -4.77 19.13 -0.95
C ALA A 131 -3.40 19.56 -1.49
N LEU A 132 -2.65 20.28 -0.66
CA LEU A 132 -1.31 20.74 -0.98
C LEU A 132 -0.29 19.64 -0.72
N LYS A 133 0.81 19.60 -1.47
CA LYS A 133 1.90 18.65 -1.22
C LYS A 133 2.46 18.85 0.20
N PRO A 134 2.92 17.79 0.90
CA PRO A 134 3.33 17.88 2.31
C PRO A 134 4.41 18.94 2.60
N GLU A 135 5.30 19.23 1.64
CA GLU A 135 6.35 20.22 1.73
C GLU A 135 5.89 21.67 1.47
N VAL A 136 4.64 21.86 1.03
CA VAL A 136 4.08 23.16 0.68
C VAL A 136 3.38 23.79 1.86
N ARG A 137 3.79 25.01 2.22
CA ARG A 137 3.07 25.85 3.18
C ARG A 137 1.85 26.48 2.52
N ALA A 138 0.71 26.44 3.20
CA ALA A 138 -0.53 26.96 2.66
C ALA A 138 -0.49 28.48 2.39
N GLN A 139 0.20 29.26 3.23
CA GLN A 139 0.38 30.70 2.99
C GLN A 139 1.15 30.99 1.68
N ASP A 140 2.14 30.15 1.33
CA ASP A 140 2.85 30.29 0.06
C ASP A 140 1.92 29.98 -1.12
N PHE A 141 1.05 28.98 -0.96
CA PHE A 141 0.05 28.65 -1.97
C PHE A 141 -0.96 29.77 -2.19
N VAL A 142 -1.49 30.38 -1.13
CA VAL A 142 -2.45 31.49 -1.25
C VAL A 142 -1.82 32.69 -1.99
N ARG A 143 -0.52 32.95 -1.77
CA ARG A 143 0.21 34.03 -2.46
C ARG A 143 0.55 33.71 -3.91
N LEU A 144 1.07 32.51 -4.18
CA LEU A 144 1.64 32.15 -5.48
C LEU A 144 0.62 31.49 -6.42
N GLN A 145 -0.39 30.82 -5.86
CA GLN A 145 -1.48 30.11 -6.55
C GLN A 145 -1.02 29.17 -7.65
N ARG A 146 0.18 28.58 -7.50
CA ARG A 146 0.73 27.70 -8.53
C ARG A 146 0.13 26.30 -8.42
N GLN A 147 -0.31 25.77 -9.55
CA GLN A 147 -0.93 24.44 -9.62
C GLN A 147 0.03 23.31 -9.23
N ASP A 148 1.34 23.46 -9.46
CA ASP A 148 2.33 22.44 -9.14
C ASP A 148 2.57 22.26 -7.63
N MET A 149 2.05 23.18 -6.82
CA MET A 149 2.05 23.09 -5.36
C MET A 149 0.89 22.21 -4.83
N ALA A 150 -0.15 21.99 -5.64
CA ALA A 150 -1.24 21.09 -5.32
C ALA A 150 -0.85 19.63 -5.62
N PHE A 151 -1.19 18.73 -4.70
CA PHE A 151 -1.08 17.30 -4.95
C PHE A 151 -2.30 16.80 -5.76
N THR A 152 -3.49 17.22 -5.32
CA THR A 152 -4.78 16.94 -5.96
C THR A 152 -5.82 18.00 -5.60
N SER A 153 -6.90 18.08 -6.37
CA SER A 153 -8.00 19.02 -6.14
C SER A 153 -9.31 18.49 -6.70
N VAL A 154 -10.43 18.90 -6.13
CA VAL A 154 -11.78 18.50 -6.56
C VAL A 154 -12.80 19.61 -6.29
N ARG A 155 -13.90 19.63 -7.05
CA ARG A 155 -15.06 20.49 -6.76
C ARG A 155 -16.17 19.68 -6.11
N THR A 156 -16.81 20.25 -5.09
CA THR A 156 -17.92 19.61 -4.40
C THR A 156 -19.16 19.47 -5.29
N ASP A 157 -19.94 18.42 -5.04
CA ASP A 157 -21.23 18.17 -5.68
C ASP A 157 -22.35 19.10 -5.17
N ALA A 158 -23.58 18.90 -5.63
CA ALA A 158 -24.74 19.70 -5.22
C ALA A 158 -25.06 19.65 -3.72
N SER A 159 -24.59 18.62 -3.02
CA SER A 159 -24.75 18.42 -1.57
C SER A 159 -23.49 18.78 -0.78
N GLY A 160 -22.49 19.38 -1.43
CA GLY A 160 -21.22 19.75 -0.82
C GLY A 160 -20.23 18.61 -0.61
N ASN A 161 -20.52 17.39 -1.10
CA ASN A 161 -19.63 16.24 -0.92
C ASN A 161 -18.49 16.27 -1.94
N PHE A 162 -17.36 15.68 -1.57
CA PHE A 162 -16.24 15.46 -2.47
C PHE A 162 -15.48 14.17 -2.15
N THR A 163 -14.82 13.64 -3.17
CA THR A 163 -13.79 12.60 -3.06
C THR A 163 -12.61 13.02 -3.91
N PHE A 164 -11.40 12.99 -3.35
CA PHE A 164 -10.22 13.36 -4.14
C PHE A 164 -9.95 12.31 -5.23
N PRO A 165 -9.63 12.73 -6.46
CA PRO A 165 -9.40 11.80 -7.58
C PRO A 165 -8.05 11.09 -7.50
N LYS A 166 -7.15 11.54 -6.63
CA LYS A 166 -5.90 10.87 -6.30
C LYS A 166 -5.97 10.46 -4.84
N GLN A 167 -5.56 9.23 -4.55
CA GLN A 167 -5.37 8.78 -3.18
C GLN A 167 -4.16 9.51 -2.57
N LEU A 168 -4.19 9.76 -1.27
CA LEU A 168 -3.16 10.52 -0.56
C LEU A 168 -2.24 9.57 0.20
N PRO A 169 -0.91 9.62 -0.04
CA PRO A 169 0.05 8.80 0.68
C PRO A 169 -0.07 8.88 2.19
N LYS A 170 -0.15 7.69 2.80
CA LYS A 170 -0.14 7.49 4.26
C LYS A 170 1.20 7.92 4.85
N GLY A 171 1.19 8.28 6.12
CA GLY A 171 2.37 8.77 6.85
C GLY A 171 2.73 10.24 6.56
N ALA A 172 1.98 10.93 5.71
CA ALA A 172 2.18 12.35 5.41
C ALA A 172 1.07 13.23 5.99
N ALA A 173 1.42 14.50 6.23
CA ALA A 173 0.49 15.54 6.66
C ALA A 173 0.26 16.50 5.49
N TYR A 174 -1.00 16.65 5.07
CA TYR A 174 -1.39 17.54 3.99
C TYR A 174 -2.07 18.78 4.56
N SER A 175 -1.71 19.94 4.02
CA SER A 175 -2.49 21.16 4.24
C SER A 175 -3.61 21.24 3.22
N MET A 176 -4.78 21.69 3.67
CA MET A 176 -5.96 21.83 2.81
C MET A 176 -6.31 23.30 2.63
N VAL A 177 -6.74 23.64 1.42
CA VAL A 177 -7.29 24.95 1.08
C VAL A 177 -8.68 24.72 0.48
N VAL A 178 -9.67 25.45 0.99
CA VAL A 178 -11.05 25.39 0.52
C VAL A 178 -11.51 26.78 0.12
N VAL A 179 -11.97 26.89 -1.12
CA VAL A 179 -12.41 28.15 -1.75
C VAL A 179 -13.82 27.98 -2.27
N ALA A 180 -14.73 28.86 -1.90
CA ALA A 180 -16.11 28.87 -2.39
C ALA A 180 -16.59 30.31 -2.59
N ARG A 181 -17.41 30.53 -3.64
CA ARG A 181 -17.93 31.87 -3.95
C ARG A 181 -18.86 32.35 -2.83
N GLY A 182 -18.58 33.55 -2.30
CA GLY A 182 -19.36 34.16 -1.22
C GLY A 182 -19.01 33.65 0.17
N TYR A 183 -17.89 32.92 0.30
CA TYR A 183 -17.36 32.43 1.57
C TYR A 183 -15.91 32.84 1.72
N ARG A 184 -15.49 33.01 2.97
CA ARG A 184 -14.09 33.28 3.30
C ARG A 184 -13.23 32.05 3.01
N ASP A 185 -12.11 32.28 2.33
CA ASP A 185 -11.13 31.23 2.06
C ASP A 185 -10.68 30.56 3.36
N MET A 186 -10.75 29.23 3.38
CA MET A 186 -10.37 28.44 4.53
C MET A 186 -9.05 27.73 4.26
N VAL A 187 -8.09 27.95 5.15
CA VAL A 187 -6.81 27.25 5.17
C VAL A 187 -6.76 26.39 6.42
N ILE A 188 -6.54 25.10 6.25
CA ILE A 188 -6.38 24.16 7.34
C ILE A 188 -5.00 23.55 7.24
N GLU A 189 -4.08 24.03 8.09
CA GLU A 189 -2.72 23.49 8.13
C GLU A 189 -2.73 22.08 8.74
N SER A 190 -2.04 21.14 8.09
CA SER A 190 -1.95 19.74 8.54
C SER A 190 -3.31 19.09 8.86
N ALA A 191 -4.37 19.51 8.15
CA ALA A 191 -5.76 19.06 8.31
C ALA A 191 -5.91 17.56 8.20
N LEU A 192 -5.12 16.98 7.29
CA LEU A 192 -5.20 15.58 6.96
C LEU A 192 -3.88 14.92 7.36
N ARG A 193 -3.90 14.33 8.56
CA ARG A 193 -2.90 13.35 8.97
C ARG A 193 -3.39 12.00 8.48
N VAL A 194 -2.90 11.59 7.33
CA VAL A 194 -3.12 10.20 6.91
C VAL A 194 -2.16 9.36 7.74
N SER A 195 -2.64 8.77 8.85
CA SER A 195 -1.78 7.93 9.69
C SER A 195 -1.33 6.68 8.91
N ALA A 196 -0.24 6.04 9.35
CA ALA A 196 0.20 4.77 8.78
C ALA A 196 -0.85 3.64 8.91
N THR A 197 -1.89 3.86 9.72
CA THR A 197 -3.00 2.94 9.95
C THR A 197 -4.33 3.49 9.43
N ALA A 198 -4.29 4.53 8.59
CA ALA A 198 -5.52 5.13 8.07
C ALA A 198 -6.28 4.08 7.23
N PRO A 199 -7.62 4.07 7.30
CA PRO A 199 -8.41 3.19 6.43
C PRO A 199 -8.16 3.55 4.96
N GLU A 200 -8.40 2.58 4.07
CA GLU A 200 -8.30 2.80 2.62
C GLU A 200 -9.25 3.88 2.13
N HIS A 201 -10.46 3.93 2.70
CA HIS A 201 -11.43 5.02 2.52
C HIS A 201 -11.52 5.81 3.83
N ALA A 202 -10.94 7.01 3.84
CA ALA A 202 -10.99 7.89 4.99
C ALA A 202 -11.96 9.05 4.72
N GLN A 203 -13.06 9.06 5.48
CA GLN A 203 -13.96 10.19 5.51
C GLN A 203 -13.48 11.20 6.55
N ILE A 204 -13.25 12.44 6.14
CA ILE A 204 -12.96 13.53 7.08
C ILE A 204 -14.25 14.18 7.59
N ASN A 205 -14.14 14.83 8.75
CA ASN A 205 -15.22 15.64 9.31
C ASN A 205 -15.62 16.74 8.31
N PRO A 206 -16.90 17.15 8.28
CA PRO A 206 -17.34 18.27 7.47
C PRO A 206 -16.49 19.52 7.72
N ILE A 207 -16.20 20.25 6.65
CA ILE A 207 -15.43 21.49 6.68
C ILE A 207 -16.41 22.67 6.70
N PRO A 208 -16.60 23.35 7.84
CA PRO A 208 -17.49 24.50 7.93
C PRO A 208 -16.84 25.75 7.36
N MET A 209 -17.51 26.43 6.42
CA MET A 209 -17.11 27.73 5.88
C MET A 209 -18.00 28.85 6.38
N GLN A 210 -17.40 30.02 6.63
CA GLN A 210 -18.13 31.24 7.00
C GLN A 210 -18.37 32.11 5.76
N GLN A 211 -19.58 32.67 5.65
CA GLN A 211 -19.91 33.64 4.62
C GLN A 211 -19.05 34.92 4.80
N GLU A 212 -18.85 35.66 3.70
CA GLU A 212 -18.06 36.90 3.70
C GLU A 212 -18.66 38.01 4.58
#